data_AF-A0A1H0V960-F1
#
_entry.id   AF-A0A1H0V960-F1
#
_cell.length_a   1.000
_cell.length_b   1.000
_cell.length_c   1.000
_cell.angle_alpha   90.00
_cell.angle_beta   90.00
_cell.angle_gamma   90.00
#
_symmetry.space_group_name_H-M   'P 1'
#
loop_
_entity.id
_entity.type
_entity.pdbx_description
1 polymer ?
#
loop_
_entity_poly.entity_id
_entity_poly.type
_entity_poly.pdbx_seq_one_letter_code
_entity_poly.pdbx_strand_id
1 'polypeptide(L)'
;GLAVCHCGAGSEAGEDVCFVKFGAVRPGPDAADRFERLLNACEQLATEKGLGQLDAGMSLARQDAYRRMVDRGFRTWLQGVTMHKPNEPGYSHPDAYVIDDWR
;
A
#
# COMPACT_ATOMS: atom_id res chain seq x y z
N GLY A 1 -3.42 11.21 3.13
CA GLY A 1 -2.07 10.84 3.56
C GLY A 1 -1.08 11.37 2.56
N LEU A 2 0.05 10.71 2.43
CA LEU A 2 1.00 10.92 1.34
C LEU A 2 1.28 9.55 0.71
N ALA A 3 1.39 9.51 -0.61
CA ALA A 3 1.82 8.34 -1.37
C ALA A 3 2.86 8.74 -2.42
N VAL A 4 3.83 7.86 -2.65
CA VAL A 4 4.81 7.93 -3.72
C VAL A 4 4.46 6.82 -4.70
N CYS A 5 4.07 7.20 -5.92
CA CYS A 5 3.64 6.28 -6.96
C CYS A 5 4.60 6.33 -8.14
N HIS A 6 4.97 5.16 -8.64
CA HIS A 6 5.63 4.98 -9.93
C HIS A 6 4.55 4.65 -10.96
N CYS A 7 4.61 5.25 -12.15
CA CYS A 7 3.50 5.19 -13.12
C CYS A 7 4.02 4.78 -14.49
N GLY A 8 3.62 3.59 -14.94
CA GLY A 8 3.80 3.15 -16.32
C GLY A 8 5.25 3.00 -16.77
N ALA A 9 5.40 2.86 -18.09
CA ALA A 9 6.64 2.57 -18.79
C ALA A 9 7.81 3.47 -18.36
N GLY A 10 8.99 2.87 -18.20
CA GLY A 10 10.21 3.59 -17.76
C GLY A 10 10.28 3.85 -16.25
N SER A 11 9.32 3.34 -15.48
CA SER A 11 9.36 3.30 -14.01
C SER A 11 9.43 1.86 -13.49
N GLU A 12 9.63 1.71 -12.19
CA GLU A 12 9.59 0.39 -11.52
C GLU A 12 8.22 -0.30 -11.61
N ALA A 13 7.16 0.44 -11.95
CA ALA A 13 5.81 -0.11 -12.06
C ALA A 13 5.65 -1.05 -13.28
N GLY A 14 6.50 -0.93 -14.29
CA GLY A 14 6.27 -1.59 -15.59
C GLY A 14 5.23 -0.84 -16.43
N GLU A 15 4.71 -1.46 -17.49
CA GLU A 15 3.98 -0.76 -18.56
C GLU A 15 2.61 -0.18 -18.16
N ASP A 16 1.75 -0.96 -17.48
CA ASP A 16 0.32 -0.65 -17.29
C ASP A 16 -0.11 -0.57 -15.81
N VAL A 17 0.84 -0.19 -14.94
CA VAL A 17 0.66 -0.22 -13.49
C VAL A 17 0.96 1.15 -12.88
N CYS A 18 0.09 1.57 -11.96
CA CYS A 18 0.42 2.57 -10.95
C CYS A 18 0.89 1.81 -9.71
N PHE A 19 2.17 1.91 -9.38
CA PHE A 19 2.75 1.18 -8.27
C PHE A 19 3.01 2.12 -7.09
N VAL A 20 2.30 1.91 -5.99
CA VAL A 20 2.48 2.65 -4.74
C VAL A 20 3.69 2.07 -4.00
N LYS A 21 4.86 2.68 -4.21
CA LYS A 21 6.11 2.26 -3.57
C LYS A 21 6.10 2.56 -2.07
N PHE A 22 5.50 3.68 -1.69
CA PHE A 22 5.30 4.06 -0.29
C PHE A 22 4.01 4.84 -0.13
N GLY A 23 3.31 4.62 0.97
CA GLY A 23 2.14 5.41 1.34
C GLY A 23 1.93 5.39 2.84
N ALA A 24 1.51 6.50 3.42
CA ALA A 24 1.21 6.57 4.85
C ALA A 24 0.14 7.61 5.16
N VAL A 25 -0.57 7.36 6.26
CA VAL A 25 -1.49 8.33 6.84
C VAL A 25 -1.13 8.59 8.30
N ARG A 26 -1.51 9.78 8.78
CA ARG A 26 -1.33 10.15 10.18
C ARG A 26 -2.17 9.21 11.07
N PRO A 27 -1.61 8.67 12.18
CA PRO A 27 -2.36 7.84 13.11
C PRO A 27 -3.48 8.62 13.82
N GLY A 28 -4.33 7.89 14.54
CA GLY A 28 -5.45 8.41 15.31
C GLY A 28 -6.80 7.82 14.89
N PRO A 29 -7.92 8.28 15.49
CA PRO A 29 -9.24 7.68 15.30
C PRO A 29 -9.68 7.57 13.83
N ASP A 30 -9.34 8.55 13.00
CA ASP A 30 -9.72 8.56 11.57
C ASP A 30 -8.63 7.99 10.65
N ALA A 31 -7.61 7.30 11.17
CA ALA A 31 -6.51 6.78 10.35
C ALA A 31 -7.02 5.83 9.26
N ALA A 32 -8.01 4.99 9.59
CA ALA A 32 -8.65 4.08 8.66
C ALA A 32 -9.32 4.83 7.49
N ASP A 33 -10.15 5.83 7.78
CA ASP A 33 -10.82 6.63 6.75
C ASP A 33 -9.82 7.43 5.90
N ARG A 34 -8.73 7.93 6.52
CA ARG A 34 -7.65 8.59 5.78
C ARG A 34 -6.95 7.63 4.85
N PHE A 35 -6.81 6.36 5.23
CA PHE A 35 -6.18 5.32 4.42
C PHE A 35 -7.04 4.96 3.22
N GLU A 36 -8.35 4.79 3.40
CA GLU A 36 -9.30 4.62 2.30
C GLU A 36 -9.25 5.77 1.30
N ARG A 37 -9.20 7.02 1.81
CA ARG A 37 -9.03 8.19 0.95
C ARG A 37 -7.68 8.21 0.22
N LEU A 38 -6.63 7.68 0.82
CA LEU A 38 -5.32 7.54 0.16
C LEU A 38 -5.39 6.54 -0.98
N LEU A 39 -6.04 5.38 -0.77
CA LEU A 39 -6.22 4.36 -1.81
C LEU A 39 -7.07 4.89 -2.97
N ASN A 40 -8.19 5.56 -2.69
CA ASN A 40 -9.02 6.23 -3.70
C ASN A 40 -8.19 7.20 -4.55
N ALA A 41 -7.32 8.00 -3.92
CA ALA A 41 -6.46 8.94 -4.64
C ALA A 41 -5.43 8.25 -5.53
N CYS A 42 -4.92 7.08 -5.13
CA CYS A 42 -3.98 6.30 -5.95
C CYS A 42 -4.68 5.64 -7.14
N GLU A 43 -5.90 5.13 -6.96
CA GLU A 43 -6.75 4.61 -8.05
C GLU A 43 -7.14 5.72 -9.05
N GLN A 44 -7.48 6.90 -8.54
CA GLN A 44 -7.74 8.07 -9.38
C GLN A 44 -6.49 8.46 -10.18
N LEU A 45 -5.31 8.50 -9.53
CA LEU A 45 -4.05 8.75 -10.23
C LEU A 45 -3.79 7.72 -11.33
N ALA A 46 -4.02 6.43 -11.06
CA ALA A 46 -3.88 5.37 -12.07
C ALA A 46 -4.79 5.63 -13.29
N THR A 47 -6.06 5.97 -13.02
CA THR A 47 -7.06 6.30 -14.05
C THR A 47 -6.63 7.54 -14.86
N GLU A 48 -6.19 8.61 -14.21
CA GLU A 48 -5.72 9.84 -14.85
C GLU A 48 -4.47 9.62 -15.72
N LYS A 49 -3.65 8.62 -15.37
CA LYS A 49 -2.48 8.19 -16.15
C LYS A 49 -2.82 7.15 -17.23
N GLY A 50 -4.07 6.71 -17.32
CA GLY A 50 -4.51 5.70 -18.28
C GLY A 50 -3.96 4.30 -17.99
N LEU A 51 -3.67 3.99 -16.73
CA LEU A 51 -3.10 2.72 -16.28
C LEU A 51 -4.22 1.78 -15.80
N GLY A 52 -4.13 0.51 -16.17
CA GLY A 52 -5.15 -0.51 -15.89
C GLY A 52 -5.08 -1.13 -14.50
N GLN A 53 -3.97 -0.96 -13.76
CA GLN A 53 -3.74 -1.64 -12.49
C GLN A 53 -3.14 -0.73 -11.42
N LEU A 54 -3.46 -1.03 -10.16
CA LEU A 54 -2.85 -0.42 -8.97
C LEU A 54 -2.19 -1.51 -8.12
N ASP A 55 -0.87 -1.39 -7.96
CA ASP A 55 -0.07 -2.30 -7.15
C ASP A 55 0.40 -1.62 -5.85
N ALA A 56 0.39 -2.34 -4.74
CA ALA A 56 0.83 -1.83 -3.45
C ALA A 56 1.32 -2.97 -2.54
N GLY A 57 2.39 -2.71 -1.79
CA GLY A 57 2.93 -3.62 -0.77
C GLY A 57 2.29 -3.42 0.61
N MET A 58 2.02 -4.51 1.33
CA MET A 58 1.46 -4.45 2.69
C MET A 58 2.01 -5.58 3.57
N SER A 59 2.44 -5.24 4.78
CA SER A 59 2.75 -6.24 5.80
C SER A 59 1.47 -6.80 6.42
N LEU A 60 1.35 -8.14 6.49
CA LEU A 60 0.19 -8.81 7.13
C LEU A 60 0.08 -8.57 8.64
N ALA A 61 1.13 -8.02 9.28
CA ALA A 61 1.05 -7.56 10.66
C ALA A 61 0.15 -6.31 10.83
N ARG A 62 -0.16 -5.58 9.74
CA ARG A 62 -1.03 -4.39 9.69
C ARG A 62 -2.45 -4.79 9.32
N GLN A 63 -3.07 -5.58 10.19
CA GLN A 63 -4.27 -6.37 9.87
C GLN A 63 -5.45 -5.55 9.34
N ASP A 64 -5.75 -4.39 9.92
CA ASP A 64 -6.90 -3.58 9.46
C ASP A 64 -6.64 -2.98 8.07
N ALA A 65 -5.45 -2.43 7.85
CA ALA A 65 -5.05 -1.90 6.55
C ALA A 65 -5.08 -2.98 5.45
N TYR A 66 -4.58 -4.19 5.75
CA TYR A 66 -4.63 -5.32 4.80
C TYR A 66 -6.07 -5.74 4.48
N ARG A 67 -6.95 -5.88 5.48
CA ARG A 67 -8.36 -6.25 5.28
C ARG A 67 -9.07 -5.27 4.36
N ARG A 68 -8.86 -3.98 4.58
CA ARG A 68 -9.40 -2.91 3.74
C ARG A 68 -8.95 -3.01 2.29
N MET A 69 -7.66 -3.30 2.05
CA MET A 69 -7.18 -3.55 0.69
C MET A 69 -7.89 -4.78 0.07
N VAL A 70 -8.06 -5.87 0.82
CA VAL A 70 -8.78 -7.05 0.33
C VAL A 70 -10.26 -6.74 0.02
N ASP A 71 -10.93 -5.95 0.86
CA ASP A 71 -12.32 -5.52 0.67
C ASP A 71 -12.49 -4.64 -0.58
N ARG A 72 -11.42 -3.94 -0.99
CA ARG A 72 -11.34 -3.17 -2.24
C ARG A 72 -10.91 -4.00 -3.46
N GLY A 73 -10.70 -5.31 -3.29
CA GLY A 73 -10.39 -6.21 -4.39
C GLY A 73 -8.90 -6.40 -4.67
N PHE A 74 -7.99 -5.88 -3.85
CA PHE A 74 -6.58 -6.22 -3.98
C PHE A 74 -6.38 -7.75 -3.83
N ARG A 75 -5.43 -8.28 -4.61
CA ARG A 75 -5.08 -9.71 -4.61
C ARG A 75 -3.58 -9.86 -4.47
N THR A 76 -3.17 -10.75 -3.56
CA THR A 76 -1.76 -11.07 -3.35
C THR A 76 -1.23 -11.85 -4.55
N TRP A 77 -0.25 -11.30 -5.24
CA TRP A 77 0.46 -11.96 -6.35
C TRP A 77 1.93 -12.27 -6.01
N LEU A 78 2.51 -11.54 -5.07
CA LEU A 78 3.81 -11.83 -4.47
C LEU A 78 3.71 -11.82 -2.94
N GLN A 79 4.36 -12.79 -2.30
CA GLN A 79 4.44 -12.88 -0.84
C GLN A 79 5.89 -13.02 -0.39
N GLY A 80 6.35 -12.09 0.45
CA GLY A 80 7.64 -12.11 1.13
C GLY A 80 7.50 -12.35 2.63
N VAL A 81 8.62 -12.70 3.29
CA VAL A 81 8.69 -12.85 4.75
C VAL A 81 9.83 -12.00 5.28
N THR A 82 9.52 -11.08 6.19
CA THR A 82 10.52 -10.33 6.94
C THR A 82 10.84 -11.06 8.24
N MET A 83 12.11 -11.35 8.47
CA MET A 83 12.61 -11.94 9.71
C MET A 83 13.24 -10.87 10.60
N HIS A 84 12.78 -10.76 11.84
CA HIS A 84 13.30 -9.80 12.84
C HIS A 84 14.22 -10.48 13.84
N LYS A 85 15.29 -9.80 14.26
CA LYS A 85 16.16 -10.22 15.37
C LYS A 85 16.56 -9.00 16.22
N PRO A 86 16.08 -8.87 17.47
CA PRO A 86 15.12 -9.77 18.14
C PRO A 86 13.71 -9.68 17.53
N ASN A 87 12.87 -10.69 17.77
CA ASN A 87 11.48 -10.72 17.32
C ASN A 87 10.57 -9.93 18.29
N GLU A 88 10.74 -8.62 18.30
CA GLU A 88 10.00 -7.69 19.16
C GLU A 88 9.01 -6.84 18.35
N PRO A 89 7.94 -6.31 18.97
CA PRO A 89 7.08 -5.34 18.33
C PRO A 89 7.90 -4.17 17.76
N GLY A 90 7.73 -3.90 16.47
CA GLY A 90 8.51 -2.89 15.77
C GLY A 90 7.61 -2.00 14.91
N TYR A 91 8.16 -1.57 13.78
CA TYR A 91 7.49 -0.67 12.84
C TYR A 91 6.10 -1.17 12.37
N SER A 92 5.93 -2.48 12.19
CA SER A 92 4.66 -3.07 11.78
C SER A 92 3.82 -3.47 13.00
N HIS A 93 2.69 -2.79 13.19
CA HIS A 93 1.71 -3.07 14.24
C HIS A 93 0.27 -2.96 13.67
N PRO A 94 -0.75 -3.53 14.34
CA PRO A 94 -2.11 -3.60 13.79
C PRO A 94 -2.74 -2.25 13.41
N ASP A 95 -2.40 -1.19 14.14
CA ASP A 95 -2.93 0.17 13.93
C ASP A 95 -2.13 1.01 12.91
N ALA A 96 -1.10 0.44 12.28
CA ALA A 96 -0.29 1.14 11.29
C ALA A 96 -0.95 1.08 9.90
N TYR A 97 -1.22 2.25 9.32
CA TYR A 97 -1.73 2.40 7.96
C TYR A 97 -0.62 2.91 7.05
N VAL A 98 0.25 1.98 6.67
CA VAL A 98 1.42 2.22 5.82
C VAL A 98 1.43 1.20 4.70
N ILE A 99 1.58 1.66 3.46
CA ILE A 99 2.02 0.89 2.31
C ILE A 99 3.52 1.08 2.20
N ASP A 100 4.26 0.00 2.14
CA ASP A 100 5.70 0.02 1.92
C ASP A 100 6.09 -1.21 1.11
N ASP A 101 6.90 -0.95 0.09
CA ASP A 101 7.46 -2.01 -0.72
C ASP A 101 8.79 -2.47 -0.12
N TRP A 102 8.88 -3.79 0.09
CA TRP A 102 10.05 -4.48 0.65
C TRP A 102 10.70 -5.43 -0.37
N ARG A 103 10.38 -5.26 -1.65
CA ARG A 103 11.02 -5.97 -2.75
C ARG A 103 12.36 -5.35 -3.11
#